data_AF-A0A1V4X0N7-F1
#
_entry.id   AF-A0A1V4X0N7-F1
#
_cell.length_a   1.000
_cell.length_b   1.000
_cell.length_c   1.000
_cell.angle_alpha   90.00
_cell.angle_beta   90.00
_cell.angle_gamma   90.00
#
_symmetry.space_group_name_H-M   'P 1'
#
loop_
_entity.id
_entity.type
_entity.pdbx_description
1 polymer ?
#
loop_
_entity_poly.entity_id
_entity_poly.type
_entity_poly.pdbx_seq_one_letter_code
_entity_poly.pdbx_strand_id
1 'polypeptide(L)'
;MKTRAERDIIFFEGMTLAALEQEDSAAFIECLLERQEVCERLVLSSTMIDADVAERFCGNEMRVIERLEEERSKLLKEIERYSDNQRALRSYSPKFPLPPVPAFFSLKK
;
A
#
# COMPACT_ATOMS: atom_id res chain seq x y z
N MET A 1 -11.81 -28.66 22.36
CA MET A 1 -10.56 -28.10 21.81
C MET A 1 -10.87 -27.61 20.40
N LYS A 2 -10.64 -26.33 20.07
CA LYS A 2 -10.90 -25.81 18.72
C LYS A 2 -9.97 -26.47 17.70
N THR A 3 -10.50 -26.84 16.54
CA THR A 3 -9.72 -27.41 15.43
C THR A 3 -8.68 -26.39 14.93
N ARG A 4 -7.60 -26.85 14.29
CA ARG A 4 -6.55 -25.95 13.77
C ARG A 4 -7.15 -24.89 12.83
N ALA A 5 -8.10 -25.31 11.99
CA ALA A 5 -8.77 -24.43 11.05
C ALA A 5 -9.67 -23.38 11.71
N GLU A 6 -10.40 -23.72 12.78
CA GLU A 6 -11.16 -22.72 13.55
C GLU A 6 -10.26 -21.62 14.14
N ARG A 7 -9.01 -21.97 14.50
CA ARG A 7 -8.05 -20.96 14.98
C ARG A 7 -7.60 -20.06 13.86
N ASP A 8 -7.31 -20.61 12.69
CA ASP A 8 -6.93 -19.83 11.50
C ASP A 8 -8.08 -18.90 11.06
N ILE A 9 -9.35 -19.31 11.18
CA ILE A 9 -10.52 -18.47 10.88
C ILE A 9 -10.60 -17.26 11.83
N ILE A 10 -10.49 -17.50 13.15
CA ILE A 10 -10.51 -16.42 14.16
C ILE A 10 -9.33 -15.48 13.97
N PHE A 11 -8.16 -16.05 13.65
CA PHE A 11 -6.95 -15.29 13.43
C PHE A 11 -7.06 -14.41 12.17
N PHE A 12 -7.61 -14.95 11.08
CA PHE A 12 -7.91 -14.20 9.87
C PHE A 12 -8.85 -13.01 10.14
N GLU A 13 -9.97 -13.25 10.82
CA GLU A 13 -10.92 -12.18 11.18
C GLU A 13 -10.25 -11.08 12.02
N GLY A 14 -9.47 -11.50 13.03
CA GLY A 14 -8.72 -10.58 13.88
C GLY A 14 -7.70 -9.74 13.11
N MET A 15 -6.96 -10.35 12.19
CA MET A 15 -6.00 -9.63 11.34
C MET A 15 -6.70 -8.64 10.40
N THR A 16 -7.83 -9.03 9.81
CA THR A 16 -8.59 -8.12 8.94
C THR A 16 -9.13 -6.91 9.71
N LEU A 17 -9.67 -7.11 10.92
CA LEU A 17 -10.12 -6.02 11.77
C LEU A 17 -8.96 -5.12 12.21
N ALA A 18 -7.85 -5.70 12.66
CA ALA A 18 -6.66 -4.96 13.05
C ALA A 18 -6.11 -4.12 11.88
N ALA A 19 -6.09 -4.67 10.67
CA ALA A 19 -5.69 -3.93 9.47
C ALA A 19 -6.63 -2.73 9.22
N LEU A 20 -7.95 -2.94 9.32
CA LEU A 20 -8.93 -1.87 9.12
C LEU A 20 -8.82 -0.75 10.16
N GLU A 21 -8.37 -1.05 11.39
CA GLU A 21 -8.15 -0.07 12.46
C GLU A 21 -6.83 0.72 12.32
N GLN A 22 -5.87 0.25 11.53
CA GLN A 22 -4.62 0.99 11.34
C GLN A 22 -4.88 2.32 10.66
N GLU A 23 -4.28 3.41 11.13
CA GLU A 23 -4.35 4.71 10.44
C GLU A 23 -3.25 4.85 9.39
N ASP A 24 -2.08 4.26 9.66
CA ASP A 24 -0.93 4.30 8.77
C ASP A 24 -1.09 3.34 7.58
N SER A 25 -0.88 3.87 6.37
CA SER A 25 -1.04 3.10 5.13
C SER A 25 0.00 2.00 4.99
N ALA A 26 1.23 2.18 5.46
CA ALA A 26 2.27 1.16 5.36
C ALA A 26 1.96 -0.01 6.29
N ALA A 27 1.64 0.28 7.56
CA ALA A 27 1.22 -0.73 8.53
C ALA A 27 -0.04 -1.48 8.08
N PHE A 28 -1.01 -0.80 7.46
CA PHE A 28 -2.19 -1.44 6.85
C PHE A 28 -1.78 -2.47 5.79
N ILE A 29 -0.92 -2.10 4.83
CA ILE A 29 -0.46 -3.01 3.78
C ILE A 29 0.35 -4.17 4.35
N GLU A 30 1.24 -3.92 5.30
CA GLU A 30 2.02 -4.97 5.97
C GLU A 30 1.11 -5.99 6.65
N CYS A 31 0.08 -5.55 7.39
CA CYS A 31 -0.90 -6.45 7.99
C CYS A 31 -1.62 -7.31 6.93
N LEU A 32 -1.95 -6.75 5.75
CA LEU A 32 -2.59 -7.50 4.67
C LEU A 32 -1.64 -8.53 4.04
N LEU A 33 -0.35 -8.24 3.95
CA LEU A 33 0.66 -9.16 3.44
C LEU A 33 0.88 -10.33 4.41
N GLU A 34 1.02 -10.05 5.71
CA GLU A 34 1.14 -11.10 6.74
C GLU A 34 -0.12 -12.00 6.77
N ARG A 35 -1.30 -11.40 6.54
CA ARG A 35 -2.56 -12.13 6.45
C ARG A 35 -2.60 -13.14 5.31
N GLN A 36 -1.83 -12.94 4.24
CA GLN A 36 -1.80 -13.86 3.09
C GLN A 36 -1.38 -15.28 3.49
N GLU A 37 -0.43 -15.42 4.42
CA GLU A 37 -0.01 -16.74 4.90
C GLU A 37 -1.15 -17.49 5.60
N VAL A 38 -2.05 -16.75 6.27
CA VAL A 38 -3.24 -17.31 6.92
C VAL A 38 -4.25 -17.76 5.87
N CYS A 39 -4.46 -16.96 4.81
CA CYS A 39 -5.31 -17.33 3.68
C CYS A 39 -4.87 -18.64 3.04
N GLU A 40 -3.57 -18.79 2.77
CA GLU A 40 -3.02 -20.00 2.16
C GLU A 40 -3.27 -21.23 3.03
N ARG A 41 -3.08 -21.12 4.35
CA ARG A 41 -3.42 -22.20 5.29
C ARG A 41 -4.91 -22.52 5.30
N LEU A 42 -5.76 -21.50 5.26
CA LEU A 42 -7.21 -21.65 5.23
C LEU A 42 -7.68 -22.37 3.97
N VAL A 43 -7.13 -22.03 2.79
CA VAL A 43 -7.45 -22.70 1.52
C VAL A 43 -7.07 -24.18 1.56
N LEU A 44 -5.93 -24.53 2.19
CA LEU A 44 -5.48 -25.91 2.32
C LEU A 44 -6.30 -26.71 3.34
N SER A 45 -6.83 -26.04 4.36
CA SER A 45 -7.77 -26.66 5.30
C SER A 45 -9.15 -26.70 4.67
N SER A 46 -9.62 -27.88 4.23
CA SER A 46 -10.99 -28.07 3.73
C SER A 46 -12.02 -27.89 4.86
N THR A 47 -12.19 -26.65 5.28
CA THR A 47 -12.96 -26.26 6.46
C THR A 47 -14.25 -25.66 5.98
N MET A 48 -15.37 -26.23 6.42
CA MET A 48 -16.66 -25.61 6.16
C MET A 48 -16.80 -24.38 7.04
N ILE A 49 -16.93 -23.23 6.39
CA ILE A 49 -17.23 -21.96 7.04
C ILE A 49 -18.75 -21.82 7.07
N ASP A 50 -19.27 -21.45 8.24
CA ASP A 50 -20.68 -21.18 8.42
C ASP A 50 -21.13 -19.95 7.61
N ALA A 51 -22.38 -19.93 7.14
CA ALA A 51 -22.87 -18.88 6.24
C ALA A 51 -22.78 -17.48 6.87
N ASP A 52 -23.11 -17.36 8.16
CA ASP A 52 -23.07 -16.09 8.89
C ASP A 52 -21.63 -15.57 9.04
N VAL A 53 -20.67 -16.49 9.18
CA VAL A 53 -19.23 -16.14 9.26
C VAL A 53 -18.73 -15.68 7.90
N ALA A 54 -19.13 -16.37 6.82
CA ALA A 54 -18.75 -16.01 5.47
C ALA A 54 -19.30 -14.63 5.05
N GLU A 55 -20.53 -14.31 5.45
CA GLU A 55 -21.12 -12.99 5.19
C GLU A 55 -20.34 -11.87 5.87
N ARG A 56 -19.99 -12.03 7.15
CA ARG A 56 -19.14 -11.06 7.87
C ARG A 56 -17.78 -10.88 7.21
N PHE A 57 -17.16 -11.98 6.77
CA PHE A 57 -15.86 -11.92 6.10
C PHE A 57 -15.96 -11.17 4.77
N CYS A 58 -16.99 -11.45 3.98
CA CYS A 58 -17.25 -10.74 2.73
C CYS A 58 -17.41 -9.23 2.98
N GLY A 59 -18.18 -8.83 4.00
CA GLY A 59 -18.33 -7.43 4.37
C GLY A 59 -17.03 -6.76 4.79
N ASN A 60 -16.20 -7.45 5.58
CA ASN A 60 -14.90 -6.94 6.00
C ASN A 60 -13.92 -6.82 4.82
N GLU A 61 -13.88 -7.80 3.91
CA GLU A 61 -13.05 -7.72 2.71
C GLU A 61 -13.48 -6.60 1.78
N MET A 62 -14.79 -6.33 1.67
CA MET A 62 -15.29 -5.19 0.90
C MET A 62 -14.71 -3.87 1.42
N ARG A 63 -14.70 -3.68 2.74
CA ARG A 63 -14.11 -2.49 3.38
C ARG A 63 -12.61 -2.40 3.17
N VAL A 64 -11.89 -3.52 3.17
CA VAL A 64 -10.46 -3.57 2.85
C VAL A 64 -10.23 -3.11 1.42
N ILE A 65 -11.04 -3.58 0.47
CA ILE A 65 -10.97 -3.19 -0.94
C ILE A 65 -11.23 -1.69 -1.11
N GLU A 66 -12.30 -1.16 -0.51
CA GLU A 66 -12.63 0.27 -0.56
C GLU A 66 -11.46 1.12 -0.08
N ARG A 67 -10.84 0.74 1.05
CA ARG A 67 -9.66 1.45 1.58
C ARG A 67 -8.45 1.34 0.64
N LEU A 68 -8.20 0.19 0.03
CA LEU A 68 -7.12 0.04 -0.95
C LEU A 68 -7.34 0.92 -2.18
N GLU A 69 -8.58 1.09 -2.62
CA GLU A 69 -8.93 2.00 -3.72
C GLU A 69 -8.69 3.46 -3.36
N GLU A 70 -8.98 3.85 -2.11
CA GLU A 70 -8.65 5.19 -1.60
C GLU A 70 -7.14 5.43 -1.59
N GLU A 71 -6.36 4.49 -1.07
CA GLU A 71 -4.90 4.59 -1.04
C GLU A 71 -4.28 4.64 -2.44
N ARG A 72 -4.78 3.80 -3.36
CA ARG A 72 -4.40 3.85 -4.78
C ARG A 72 -4.70 5.23 -5.39
N SER A 73 -5.86 5.80 -5.07
CA SER A 73 -6.26 7.11 -5.58
C SER A 73 -5.40 8.25 -5.03
N LYS A 74 -5.00 8.17 -3.75
CA LYS A 74 -4.03 9.11 -3.15
C LYS A 74 -2.68 9.02 -3.85
N LEU A 75 -2.16 7.81 -4.03
CA LEU A 75 -0.87 7.58 -4.69
C LEU A 75 -0.84 8.14 -6.13
N LEU A 76 -1.91 7.93 -6.90
CA LEU A 76 -2.00 8.47 -8.26
C LEU A 76 -1.94 10.00 -8.28
N LYS A 77 -2.61 10.67 -7.33
CA LYS A 77 -2.56 12.15 -7.20
C LYS A 77 -1.16 12.63 -6.82
N GLU A 78 -0.44 11.89 -5.98
CA GLU A 78 0.94 12.25 -5.61
C GLU A 78 1.90 12.09 -6.78
N ILE A 79 1.75 11.03 -7.57
CA ILE A 79 2.54 10.82 -8.80
C ILE A 79 2.30 11.95 -9.79
N GLU A 80 1.05 12.37 -9.98
CA GLU A 80 0.70 13.50 -10.86
C GLU A 80 1.35 14.81 -10.37
N ARG A 81 1.24 15.12 -9.07
CA ARG A 81 1.91 16.28 -8.46
C ARG A 81 3.42 16.25 -8.65
N TYR A 82 4.04 15.08 -8.50
CA TYR A 82 5.48 14.93 -8.69
C TYR A 82 5.88 15.18 -10.15
N SER A 83 5.10 14.66 -11.11
CA SER A 83 5.28 14.91 -12.54
C SER A 83 5.19 16.41 -12.88
N ASP A 84 4.17 17.09 -12.36
CA ASP A 84 3.99 18.53 -12.56
C ASP A 84 5.14 19.35 -11.96
N ASN A 85 5.58 19.01 -10.75
CA ASN A 85 6.73 19.64 -10.11
C ASN A 85 8.01 19.43 -10.93
N GLN A 86 8.23 18.23 -11.47
CA GLN A 86 9.38 17.96 -12.32
C GLN A 86 9.33 18.76 -13.63
N ARG A 87 8.14 18.88 -14.23
CA ARG A 87 7.93 19.73 -15.41
C ARG A 87 8.20 21.21 -15.09
N ALA A 88 7.74 21.69 -13.95
CA ALA A 88 8.01 23.05 -13.48
C ALA A 88 9.51 23.29 -13.30
N LEU A 89 10.22 22.42 -12.58
CA LEU A 89 11.68 22.51 -12.40
C LEU A 89 12.44 22.54 -13.73
N ARG A 90 12.06 21.68 -14.70
CA ARG A 90 12.64 21.69 -16.05
C ARG A 90 12.37 22.98 -16.82
N SER A 91 11.26 23.67 -16.55
CA SER A 91 10.95 24.97 -17.17
C SER A 91 11.65 26.16 -16.49
N TYR A 92 12.08 26.00 -15.22
CA TYR A 92 12.89 26.99 -14.50
C TYR A 92 14.38 26.89 -14.83
N SER A 93 14.91 25.68 -15.02
CA SER A 93 16.33 25.44 -15.35
C SER A 93 16.87 26.26 -16.55
N PRO A 94 16.11 26.51 -17.64
CA PRO A 94 16.58 27.35 -18.75
C PRO A 94 16.61 28.85 -18.43
N LYS A 95 15.89 29.31 -17.39
CA LYS A 95 15.77 30.74 -17.04
C LYS A 95 16.89 31.23 -16.11
N PHE A 96 17.65 30.32 -15.51
CA PHE A 96 18.90 30.62 -14.83
C PHE A 96 20.05 29.99 -15.63
N PRO A 97 20.51 30.64 -16.73
CA PRO A 97 21.78 30.27 -17.30
C PRO A 97 22.83 30.42 -16.20
N LEU A 98 23.57 29.34 -15.92
CA LEU A 98 24.80 29.45 -15.16
C LEU A 98 25.64 30.56 -15.82
N PRO A 99 26.16 31.54 -15.05
CA PRO A 99 26.98 32.58 -15.64
C PRO A 99 28.12 31.91 -16.42
N PRO A 100 28.47 32.41 -17.62
CA PRO A 100 29.54 31.83 -18.40
C PRO A 100 30.78 31.73 -17.53
N VAL A 101 31.32 30.51 -17.43
CA VAL A 101 32.50 30.22 -16.59
C VAL A 101 33.59 31.22 -16.97
N PRO A 102 34.09 32.05 -16.04
CA PRO A 102 35.13 33.01 -16.35
C PRO A 102 36.32 32.27 -16.99
N ALA A 103 36.84 32.79 -18.10
CA ALA A 103 37.93 32.21 -18.88
C ALA A 103 39.30 32.12 -18.14
N PHE A 104 39.31 32.20 -16.80
CA PHE A 104 40.49 32.15 -15.96
C PHE A 104 40.93 30.72 -15.58
N PHE A 105 40.11 29.70 -15.85
CA PHE A 105 40.54 28.29 -15.79
C PHE A 105 41.00 27.78 -17.16
N SER A 106 41.81 28.57 -17.88
CA SER A 106 42.77 27.96 -18.78
C SER A 106 43.89 27.41 -17.89
N LEU A 107 43.77 26.13 -17.52
CA LEU A 107 44.89 25.34 -17.02
C LEU A 107 46.02 25.49 -18.05
N LYS A 108 46.97 26.38 -17.74
CA LYS A 108 48.21 26.49 -18.49
C LYS A 108 48.95 25.17 -18.31
N LYS A 109 49.11 24.48 -19.43
CA LYS A 109 50.11 23.46 -19.80
C LYS A 109 50.54 22.47 -18.72
#